data_AF-A0A672U752-F1
#
_entry.id   AF-A0A672U752-F1
#
_cell.length_a   1.000
_cell.length_b   1.000
_cell.length_c   1.000
_cell.angle_alpha   90.00
_cell.angle_beta   90.00
_cell.angle_gamma   90.00
#
_symmetry.space_group_name_H-M   'P 1'
#
loop_
_entity.id
_entity.type
_entity.pdbx_description
1 polymer ?
#
loop_
_entity_poly.entity_id
_entity_poly.type
_entity_poly.pdbx_seq_one_letter_code
_entity_poly.pdbx_strand_id
1 'polypeptide(L)'
;MLLDLPAGAFEATRVCLPAERLKVLACLDKLQQQHMDMMKVFNDPIHGHIEIHPLLVRIIDTPQFQRLRYIKQLGGTYFVFPGASHNRFEHSIGVGYLAGCLVRALKERQPELDITQRDILCVEIAGLCHDLGHGPFSHMFDGRFIPLTHPDWKWKHETASVKMFEHLITSNKLEEVMESYGLVLEEDMDFIKEQIGGPTDEAACEISWPYRGRPKEKSFLYEVVANKKNGIDVDKWDYFARDCHHLGIQNNFDYKRLLKFIRVCEVKNQRHICTRDKEVGNLYDMFHTRNCLHRRAYQHKIGNIIEIMITEALLKADKFFKIEGSGGKQYQISTAVEDMEAYTKLTDNIYLEILHSSSPELKEAREILRKIERRELYKFLGETQPKTRSEIVQNNSLAESIAKSKPEKDPPNVELKAEDFVVDVINMDYGMKEQNPIDNVLFYCKADPSKAVKISKEQVSKLLPRTFAEQVIRVYCKHQDPDIVSAAKQYFIQWCIENNFTKPPDSDVVAPHLIPMKESWNNARDDGHWTTPEPSCEQRLPFDK
;
A
#
# COMPACT_ATOMS: atom_id res chain seq x y z
N MET A 1 -7.48 -6.37 34.56
CA MET A 1 -7.85 -7.44 35.53
C MET A 1 -9.23 -7.23 36.17
N LEU A 2 -9.45 -6.24 37.05
CA LEU A 2 -10.78 -6.01 37.67
C LEU A 2 -11.84 -5.52 36.66
N LEU A 3 -11.43 -4.76 35.64
CA LEU A 3 -12.29 -4.22 34.58
C LEU A 3 -12.68 -5.24 33.49
N ASP A 4 -12.02 -6.41 33.48
CA ASP A 4 -12.24 -7.47 32.47
C ASP A 4 -13.18 -8.58 32.96
N LEU A 5 -13.74 -8.44 34.17
CA LEU A 5 -14.67 -9.42 34.72
C LEU A 5 -16.04 -9.27 34.04
N PRO A 6 -16.62 -10.35 33.47
CA PRO A 6 -17.96 -10.27 32.89
C PRO A 6 -18.97 -9.85 33.96
N ALA A 7 -20.04 -9.15 33.57
CA ALA A 7 -21.05 -8.59 34.48
C ALA A 7 -21.69 -9.61 35.46
N GLY A 8 -21.54 -10.92 35.20
CA GLY A 8 -21.99 -12.02 36.09
C GLY A 8 -20.90 -12.70 36.94
N ALA A 9 -19.63 -12.28 36.89
CA ALA A 9 -18.54 -12.93 37.66
C ALA A 9 -18.74 -12.84 39.18
N PHE A 10 -19.44 -11.79 39.65
CA PHE A 10 -19.80 -11.62 41.06
C PHE A 10 -21.12 -12.30 41.45
N GLU A 11 -21.89 -12.83 40.49
CA GLU A 11 -23.08 -13.64 40.79
C GLU A 11 -22.71 -15.06 41.20
N ALA A 12 -21.63 -15.62 40.62
CA ALA A 12 -21.17 -16.99 40.86
C ALA A 12 -20.44 -17.18 42.20
N THR A 13 -19.98 -16.11 42.86
CA THR A 13 -19.30 -16.18 44.16
C THR A 13 -20.30 -16.00 45.30
N ARG A 14 -20.55 -17.07 46.06
CA ARG A 14 -21.42 -17.13 47.26
C ARG A 14 -20.92 -16.27 48.45
N VAL A 15 -20.06 -15.26 48.25
CA VAL A 15 -19.20 -14.69 49.32
C VAL A 15 -19.41 -13.18 49.59
N CYS A 16 -20.47 -12.53 49.09
CA CYS A 16 -20.70 -11.10 49.41
C CYS A 16 -22.18 -10.78 49.69
N LEU A 17 -22.43 -10.04 50.77
CA LEU A 17 -23.75 -9.50 51.13
C LEU A 17 -24.20 -8.47 50.05
N PRO A 18 -25.52 -8.28 49.80
CA PRO A 18 -26.02 -7.38 48.76
C PRO A 18 -25.47 -5.94 48.80
N ALA A 19 -25.22 -5.41 50.01
CA ALA A 19 -24.65 -4.08 50.21
C ALA A 19 -23.14 -4.00 49.86
N GLU A 20 -22.40 -5.09 50.01
CA GLU A 20 -20.98 -5.16 49.63
C GLU A 20 -20.83 -5.28 48.12
N ARG A 21 -21.73 -6.00 47.45
CA ARG A 21 -21.79 -6.07 45.98
C ARG A 21 -22.01 -4.69 45.35
N LEU A 22 -22.94 -3.89 45.89
CA LEU A 22 -23.17 -2.51 45.45
C LEU A 22 -21.93 -1.62 45.61
N LYS A 23 -21.16 -1.80 46.69
CA LYS A 23 -19.90 -1.07 46.89
C LYS A 23 -18.82 -1.49 45.90
N VAL A 24 -18.70 -2.80 45.62
CA VAL A 24 -17.76 -3.32 44.62
C VAL A 24 -18.11 -2.81 43.23
N LEU A 25 -19.40 -2.86 42.83
CA LEU A 25 -19.87 -2.31 41.55
C LEU A 25 -19.61 -0.81 41.45
N ALA A 26 -19.89 -0.02 42.49
CA ALA A 26 -19.59 1.41 42.49
C ALA A 26 -18.08 1.72 42.39
N CYS A 27 -17.22 0.87 42.96
CA CYS A 27 -15.77 0.97 42.81
C CYS A 27 -15.31 0.57 41.39
N LEU A 28 -15.92 -0.46 40.81
CA LEU A 28 -15.65 -0.89 39.42
C LEU A 28 -16.09 0.19 38.43
N ASP A 29 -17.26 0.79 38.61
CA ASP A 29 -17.74 1.92 37.79
C ASP A 29 -16.78 3.11 37.89
N LYS A 30 -16.31 3.46 39.09
CA LYS A 30 -15.29 4.51 39.26
C LYS A 30 -13.98 4.19 38.57
N LEU A 31 -13.50 2.95 38.66
CA LEU A 31 -12.29 2.50 37.97
C LEU A 31 -12.48 2.49 36.45
N GLN A 32 -13.66 2.14 35.96
CA GLN A 32 -13.99 2.12 34.54
C GLN A 32 -14.09 3.54 33.98
N GLN A 33 -14.64 4.47 34.77
CA GLN A 33 -14.68 5.88 34.43
C GLN A 33 -13.29 6.51 34.44
N GLN A 34 -12.44 6.18 35.41
CA GLN A 34 -11.01 6.55 35.39
C GLN A 34 -10.26 5.93 34.20
N HIS A 35 -10.60 4.71 33.79
CA HIS A 35 -10.02 4.06 32.62
C HIS A 35 -10.41 4.77 31.31
N MET A 36 -11.69 5.15 31.18
CA MET A 36 -12.17 5.95 30.05
C MET A 36 -11.52 7.35 30.02
N ASP A 37 -11.32 7.98 31.18
CA ASP A 37 -10.65 9.28 31.29
C ASP A 37 -9.15 9.22 30.88
N MET A 38 -8.54 8.03 30.83
CA MET A 38 -7.16 7.85 30.34
C MET A 38 -7.07 7.61 28.83
N MET A 39 -8.17 7.24 28.15
CA MET A 39 -8.16 7.07 26.70
C MET A 39 -7.98 8.43 26.01
N LYS A 40 -7.08 8.48 25.02
CA LYS A 40 -6.91 9.70 24.21
C LYS A 40 -7.80 9.61 22.99
N VAL A 41 -8.58 10.65 22.75
CA VAL A 41 -9.45 10.74 21.57
C VAL A 41 -8.75 11.53 20.47
N PHE A 42 -8.64 10.93 19.28
CA PHE A 42 -8.23 11.60 18.05
C PHE A 42 -9.47 11.82 17.17
N ASN A 43 -9.58 12.98 16.53
CA ASN A 43 -10.58 13.22 15.50
C ASN A 43 -9.92 13.02 14.13
N ASP A 44 -10.26 11.91 13.48
CA ASP A 44 -9.77 11.54 12.16
C ASP A 44 -10.87 11.77 11.10
N PRO A 45 -10.57 12.38 9.95
CA PRO A 45 -11.59 12.71 8.95
C PRO A 45 -12.23 11.49 8.27
N ILE A 46 -11.62 10.31 8.36
CA ILE A 46 -12.08 9.07 7.74
C ILE A 46 -12.92 8.25 8.74
N HIS A 47 -12.45 8.16 9.97
CA HIS A 47 -13.03 7.28 10.99
C HIS A 47 -13.84 8.02 12.06
N GLY A 48 -13.77 9.35 12.12
CA GLY A 48 -14.39 10.17 13.16
C GLY A 48 -13.58 10.16 14.44
N HIS A 49 -14.25 10.07 15.59
CA HIS A 49 -13.59 10.02 16.88
C HIS A 49 -13.04 8.61 17.12
N ILE A 50 -11.72 8.52 17.24
CA ILE A 50 -10.97 7.29 17.51
C ILE A 50 -10.48 7.36 18.96
N GLU A 51 -10.79 6.34 19.75
CA GLU A 51 -10.23 6.13 21.09
C GLU A 51 -8.93 5.33 21.00
N ILE A 52 -7.86 5.84 21.60
CA ILE A 52 -6.53 5.22 21.60
C ILE A 52 -6.09 4.95 23.03
N HIS A 53 -5.69 3.70 23.28
CA HIS A 53 -5.20 3.25 24.58
C HIS A 53 -3.89 3.94 24.99
N PRO A 54 -3.68 4.28 26.29
CA PRO A 54 -2.49 4.98 26.76
C PRO A 54 -1.15 4.39 26.30
N LEU A 55 -1.03 3.06 26.23
CA LEU A 55 0.16 2.39 25.70
C LEU A 55 0.43 2.78 24.24
N LEU A 56 -0.61 2.81 23.39
CA LEU A 56 -0.46 3.24 22.00
C LEU A 56 -0.11 4.73 21.93
N VAL A 57 -0.68 5.57 22.79
CA VAL A 57 -0.30 6.99 22.88
C VAL A 57 1.19 7.14 23.19
N ARG A 58 1.73 6.32 24.11
CA ARG A 58 3.17 6.33 24.44
C ARG A 58 4.06 5.92 23.28
N ILE A 59 3.60 5.03 22.39
CA ILE A 59 4.29 4.66 21.14
C ILE A 59 4.18 5.79 20.11
N ILE A 60 2.98 6.38 19.96
CA ILE A 60 2.71 7.50 19.04
C ILE A 60 3.60 8.70 19.38
N ASP A 61 3.73 9.03 20.66
CA ASP A 61 4.45 10.22 21.14
C ASP A 61 5.98 9.95 21.26
N THR A 62 6.56 9.29 20.25
CA THR A 62 8.01 9.04 20.11
C THR A 62 8.57 9.67 18.82
N PRO A 63 9.87 10.04 18.76
CA PRO A 63 10.48 10.56 17.54
C PRO A 63 10.32 9.63 16.33
N GLN A 64 10.45 8.32 16.56
CA GLN A 64 10.38 7.28 15.53
C GLN A 64 8.99 7.23 14.88
N PHE A 65 7.92 7.41 15.66
CA PHE A 65 6.55 7.45 15.12
C PHE A 65 6.17 8.83 14.58
N GLN A 66 6.51 9.92 15.30
CA GLN A 66 6.21 11.29 14.88
C GLN A 66 6.90 11.65 13.54
N ARG A 67 8.01 10.99 13.22
CA ARG A 67 8.66 11.02 11.90
C ARG A 67 7.69 10.85 10.74
N LEU A 68 6.69 9.96 10.88
CA LEU A 68 5.74 9.65 9.81
C LEU A 68 4.87 10.85 9.40
N ARG A 69 4.84 11.94 10.18
CA ARG A 69 4.19 13.20 9.79
C ARG A 69 4.88 13.89 8.62
N TYR A 70 6.14 13.55 8.39
CA TYR A 70 7.01 14.19 7.40
C TYR A 70 7.25 13.27 6.19
N ILE A 71 6.39 12.27 5.98
CA ILE A 71 6.48 11.32 4.87
C ILE A 71 5.12 11.21 4.20
N LYS A 72 4.99 11.77 2.99
CA LYS A 72 3.75 11.74 2.21
C LYS A 72 3.34 10.31 1.89
N GLN A 73 2.07 9.99 2.12
CA GLN A 73 1.49 8.67 1.83
C GLN A 73 1.73 8.28 0.36
N LEU A 74 1.42 9.23 -0.54
CA LEU A 74 1.43 9.02 -1.99
C LEU A 74 2.63 9.69 -2.69
N GLY A 75 3.68 10.05 -1.96
CA GLY A 75 4.93 10.54 -2.52
C GLY A 75 4.75 11.66 -3.56
N GLY A 76 5.23 11.42 -4.78
CA GLY A 76 5.18 12.39 -5.87
C GLY A 76 3.77 12.68 -6.40
N THR A 77 2.78 11.85 -6.05
CA THR A 77 1.37 12.05 -6.43
C THR A 77 0.82 13.37 -5.93
N TYR A 78 1.33 13.90 -4.80
CA TYR A 78 0.94 15.21 -4.28
C TYR A 78 1.18 16.37 -5.28
N PHE A 79 2.18 16.25 -6.15
CA PHE A 79 2.46 17.24 -7.21
C PHE A 79 1.50 17.14 -8.41
N VAL A 80 0.54 16.21 -8.38
CA VAL A 80 -0.51 16.02 -9.38
C VAL A 80 -1.89 16.20 -8.74
N PHE A 81 -2.10 15.61 -7.57
CA PHE A 81 -3.33 15.67 -6.79
C PHE A 81 -3.07 16.55 -5.55
N PRO A 82 -3.42 17.84 -5.58
CA PRO A 82 -3.10 18.76 -4.49
C PRO A 82 -3.82 18.40 -3.17
N GLY A 83 -4.89 17.61 -3.23
CA GLY A 83 -5.57 17.07 -2.04
C GLY A 83 -4.80 15.93 -1.35
N ALA A 84 -3.90 15.23 -2.06
CA ALA A 84 -3.07 14.13 -1.56
C ALA A 84 -1.92 14.61 -0.66
N SER A 85 -2.24 15.45 0.31
CA SER A 85 -1.32 16.11 1.24
C SER A 85 -1.04 15.28 2.50
N HIS A 86 -1.78 14.19 2.68
CA HIS A 86 -1.71 13.31 3.84
C HIS A 86 -0.40 12.51 3.89
N ASN A 87 -0.03 12.13 5.11
CA ASN A 87 1.21 11.48 5.47
C ASN A 87 0.93 10.10 6.07
N ARG A 88 1.99 9.30 6.18
CA ARG A 88 1.93 7.95 6.77
C ARG A 88 1.42 7.96 8.21
N PHE A 89 1.61 9.05 8.96
CA PHE A 89 1.22 9.18 10.36
C PHE A 89 -0.28 8.93 10.61
N GLU A 90 -1.16 9.68 9.95
CA GLU A 90 -2.61 9.55 10.12
C GLU A 90 -3.15 8.23 9.57
N HIS A 91 -2.53 7.70 8.51
CA HIS A 91 -2.79 6.36 8.01
C HIS A 91 -2.47 5.29 9.06
N SER A 92 -1.27 5.32 9.64
CA SER A 92 -0.86 4.37 10.69
C SER A 92 -1.81 4.37 11.90
N ILE A 93 -2.29 5.54 12.33
CA ILE A 93 -3.32 5.62 13.39
C ILE A 93 -4.61 4.94 12.97
N GLY A 94 -5.08 5.19 11.74
CA GLY A 94 -6.29 4.56 11.20
C GLY A 94 -6.16 3.04 11.08
N VAL A 95 -5.01 2.52 10.65
CA VAL A 95 -4.73 1.08 10.58
C VAL A 95 -4.73 0.45 11.98
N GLY A 96 -4.06 1.08 12.96
CA GLY A 96 -4.11 0.63 14.36
C GLY A 96 -5.54 0.59 14.91
N TYR A 97 -6.36 1.59 14.60
CA TYR A 97 -7.77 1.62 14.97
C TYR A 97 -8.58 0.49 14.33
N LEU A 98 -8.49 0.31 13.01
CA LEU A 98 -9.24 -0.72 12.29
C LEU A 98 -8.82 -2.13 12.70
N ALA A 99 -7.54 -2.35 12.99
CA ALA A 99 -7.02 -3.57 13.57
C ALA A 99 -7.73 -3.91 14.89
N GLY A 100 -7.82 -2.93 15.79
CA GLY A 100 -8.56 -3.04 17.03
C GLY A 100 -10.05 -3.29 16.83
N CYS A 101 -10.70 -2.59 15.91
CA CYS A 101 -12.12 -2.81 15.58
C CYS A 101 -12.39 -4.25 15.14
N LEU A 102 -11.54 -4.80 14.26
CA LEU A 102 -11.71 -6.14 13.75
C LEU A 102 -11.56 -7.19 14.84
N VAL A 103 -10.50 -7.11 15.63
CA VAL A 103 -10.23 -8.10 16.68
C VAL A 103 -11.28 -8.06 17.79
N ARG A 104 -11.73 -6.85 18.19
CA ARG A 104 -12.86 -6.71 19.14
C ARG A 104 -14.15 -7.30 18.58
N ALA A 105 -14.45 -7.04 17.31
CA ALA A 105 -15.64 -7.60 16.66
C ALA A 105 -15.61 -9.14 16.57
N LEU A 106 -14.42 -9.74 16.39
CA LEU A 106 -14.24 -11.19 16.47
C LEU A 106 -14.45 -11.70 17.91
N LYS A 107 -13.85 -11.03 18.90
CA LYS A 107 -13.98 -11.37 20.33
C LYS A 107 -15.43 -11.39 20.78
N GLU A 108 -16.19 -10.36 20.42
CA GLU A 108 -17.60 -10.22 20.79
C GLU A 108 -18.48 -11.31 20.16
N ARG A 109 -18.23 -11.67 18.90
CA ARG A 109 -19.05 -12.64 18.17
C ARG A 109 -18.69 -14.09 18.43
N GLN A 110 -17.44 -14.33 18.85
CA GLN A 110 -16.90 -15.66 19.08
C GLN A 110 -16.02 -15.68 20.34
N PRO A 111 -16.62 -15.61 21.54
CA PRO A 111 -15.89 -15.68 22.80
C PRO A 111 -15.02 -16.95 22.93
N GLU A 112 -15.37 -18.03 22.23
CA GLU A 112 -14.60 -19.28 22.16
C GLU A 112 -13.22 -19.16 21.51
N LEU A 113 -12.93 -18.02 20.85
CA LEU A 113 -11.60 -17.70 20.32
C LEU A 113 -10.61 -17.25 21.40
N ASP A 114 -11.09 -17.03 22.62
CA ASP A 114 -10.30 -16.65 23.80
C ASP A 114 -9.43 -15.39 23.56
N ILE A 115 -9.91 -14.45 22.75
CA ILE A 115 -9.16 -13.24 22.40
C ILE A 115 -9.01 -12.36 23.64
N THR A 116 -7.78 -12.20 24.09
CA THR A 116 -7.45 -11.45 25.31
C THR A 116 -7.27 -9.96 25.03
N GLN A 117 -7.26 -9.13 26.08
CA GLN A 117 -6.91 -7.71 25.93
C GLN A 117 -5.45 -7.54 25.49
N ARG A 118 -4.56 -8.45 25.92
CA ARG A 118 -3.17 -8.55 25.47
C ARG A 118 -3.09 -8.79 23.95
N ASP A 119 -3.89 -9.71 23.42
CA ASP A 119 -3.98 -9.94 21.97
C ASP A 119 -4.42 -8.67 21.23
N ILE A 120 -5.48 -8.01 21.68
CA ILE A 120 -5.98 -6.76 21.06
C ILE A 120 -4.88 -5.71 21.00
N LEU A 121 -4.21 -5.43 22.13
CA LEU A 121 -3.14 -4.44 22.19
C LEU A 121 -1.99 -4.78 21.24
N CYS A 122 -1.56 -6.05 21.16
CA CYS A 122 -0.51 -6.46 20.22
C CYS A 122 -0.91 -6.24 18.77
N VAL A 123 -2.15 -6.57 18.37
CA VAL A 123 -2.62 -6.35 16.99
C VAL A 123 -2.77 -4.86 16.69
N GLU A 124 -3.25 -4.05 17.64
CA GLU A 124 -3.32 -2.59 17.48
C GLU A 124 -1.93 -1.96 17.35
N ILE A 125 -0.94 -2.41 18.14
CA ILE A 125 0.46 -1.96 18.03
C ILE A 125 1.05 -2.37 16.68
N ALA A 126 0.82 -3.60 16.21
CA ALA A 126 1.27 -4.04 14.90
C ALA A 126 0.66 -3.18 13.77
N GLY A 127 -0.65 -2.91 13.84
CA GLY A 127 -1.33 -2.01 12.89
C GLY A 127 -0.79 -0.59 12.92
N LEU A 128 -0.51 -0.05 14.11
CA LEU A 128 0.09 1.26 14.29
C LEU A 128 1.51 1.30 13.69
N CYS A 129 2.31 0.26 13.90
CA CYS A 129 3.74 0.26 13.58
C CYS A 129 4.11 -0.31 12.20
N HIS A 130 3.15 -0.83 11.42
CA HIS A 130 3.42 -1.54 10.16
C HIS A 130 4.19 -0.69 9.13
N ASP A 131 4.05 0.63 9.19
CA ASP A 131 4.56 1.60 8.23
C ASP A 131 5.76 2.44 8.74
N LEU A 132 6.28 2.14 9.94
CA LEU A 132 7.42 2.85 10.53
C LEU A 132 8.67 2.87 9.62
N GLY A 133 8.83 1.86 8.78
CA GLY A 133 9.96 1.64 7.91
C GLY A 133 9.94 2.41 6.59
N HIS A 134 8.87 3.13 6.26
CA HIS A 134 8.83 3.90 5.02
C HIS A 134 9.88 5.01 4.99
N GLY A 135 10.49 5.23 3.83
CA GLY A 135 11.46 6.29 3.58
C GLY A 135 10.83 7.54 2.96
N PRO A 136 11.65 8.56 2.62
CA PRO A 136 11.19 9.75 1.92
C PRO A 136 10.36 9.42 0.67
N PHE A 137 9.17 10.02 0.55
CA PHE A 137 8.20 9.78 -0.52
C PHE A 137 7.68 8.33 -0.60
N SER A 138 7.60 7.64 0.54
CA SER A 138 7.00 6.31 0.68
C SER A 138 7.56 5.28 -0.32
N HIS A 139 6.76 4.86 -1.30
CA HIS A 139 7.12 3.79 -2.24
C HIS A 139 8.20 4.19 -3.25
N MET A 140 8.49 5.48 -3.41
CA MET A 140 9.62 5.92 -4.21
C MET A 140 10.95 5.44 -3.61
N PHE A 141 11.07 5.42 -2.28
CA PHE A 141 12.33 5.12 -1.62
C PHE A 141 12.72 3.64 -1.74
N ASP A 142 11.82 2.72 -1.40
CA ASP A 142 12.03 1.26 -1.51
C ASP A 142 11.87 0.75 -2.94
N GLY A 143 10.97 1.34 -3.72
CA GLY A 143 10.67 0.89 -5.08
C GLY A 143 11.61 1.44 -6.16
N ARG A 144 12.29 2.57 -5.92
CA ARG A 144 13.15 3.21 -6.94
C ARG A 144 14.54 3.56 -6.42
N PHE A 145 14.64 4.34 -5.33
CA PHE A 145 15.93 4.87 -4.89
C PHE A 145 16.88 3.78 -4.36
N ILE A 146 16.46 3.00 -3.36
CA ILE A 146 17.30 1.94 -2.76
C ILE A 146 17.75 0.90 -3.80
N PRO A 147 16.87 0.37 -4.68
CA PRO A 147 17.29 -0.57 -5.73
C PRO A 147 18.34 -0.01 -6.69
N LEU A 148 18.37 1.31 -6.93
CA LEU A 148 19.36 1.96 -7.79
C LEU A 148 20.70 2.20 -7.07
N THR A 149 20.69 2.41 -5.75
CA THR A 149 21.92 2.61 -4.96
C THR A 149 22.55 1.30 -4.50
N HIS A 150 21.73 0.30 -4.16
CA HIS A 150 22.16 -0.99 -3.59
C HIS A 150 21.37 -2.14 -4.25
N PRO A 151 21.67 -2.51 -5.50
CA PRO A 151 20.90 -3.51 -6.26
C PRO A 151 20.87 -4.90 -5.62
N ASP A 152 21.91 -5.23 -4.84
CA ASP A 152 22.04 -6.52 -4.16
C ASP A 152 21.24 -6.59 -2.86
N TRP A 153 20.71 -5.47 -2.37
CA TRP A 153 19.94 -5.42 -1.13
C TRP A 153 18.49 -5.84 -1.38
N LYS A 154 18.05 -6.86 -0.66
CA LYS A 154 16.63 -7.22 -0.54
C LYS A 154 15.97 -6.40 0.57
N TRP A 155 16.00 -5.08 0.41
CA TRP A 155 15.40 -4.17 1.38
C TRP A 155 13.90 -3.99 1.11
N LYS A 156 13.11 -3.95 2.18
CA LYS A 156 11.67 -3.74 2.16
C LYS A 156 11.27 -2.83 3.32
N HIS A 157 10.26 -1.99 3.11
CA HIS A 157 9.76 -1.13 4.18
C HIS A 157 9.25 -1.95 5.36
N GLU A 158 8.67 -3.14 5.16
CA GLU A 158 8.21 -3.99 6.28
C GLU A 158 9.36 -4.44 7.18
N THR A 159 10.50 -4.84 6.61
CA THR A 159 11.70 -5.20 7.38
C THR A 159 12.27 -3.99 8.12
N ALA A 160 12.22 -2.81 7.50
CA ALA A 160 12.60 -1.56 8.16
C ALA A 160 11.62 -1.18 9.27
N SER A 161 10.32 -1.46 9.14
CA SER A 161 9.30 -1.22 10.17
C SER A 161 9.57 -2.06 11.41
N VAL A 162 9.96 -3.33 11.23
CA VAL A 162 10.38 -4.21 12.35
C VAL A 162 11.60 -3.64 13.07
N LYS A 163 12.62 -3.20 12.34
CA LYS A 163 13.84 -2.60 12.93
C LYS A 163 13.54 -1.27 13.64
N MET A 164 12.71 -0.42 13.02
CA MET A 164 12.32 0.86 13.59
C MET A 164 11.43 0.68 14.82
N PHE A 165 10.55 -0.32 14.83
CA PHE A 165 9.76 -0.69 16.00
C PHE A 165 10.65 -1.10 17.17
N GLU A 166 11.63 -1.97 16.93
CA GLU A 166 12.59 -2.36 17.97
C GLU A 166 13.40 -1.17 18.50
N HIS A 167 13.89 -0.31 17.61
CA HIS A 167 14.57 0.92 18.00
C HIS A 167 13.65 1.87 18.81
N LEU A 168 12.39 2.01 18.41
CA LEU A 168 11.39 2.82 19.09
C LEU A 168 11.18 2.32 20.54
N ILE A 169 10.99 1.02 20.73
CA ILE A 169 10.78 0.46 22.07
C ILE A 169 12.01 0.69 22.96
N THR A 170 13.20 0.31 22.49
CA THR A 170 14.45 0.40 23.26
C THR A 170 14.86 1.83 23.56
N SER A 171 14.82 2.73 22.58
CA SER A 171 15.25 4.12 22.76
C SER A 171 14.34 4.92 23.70
N ASN A 172 13.08 4.52 23.83
CA ASN A 172 12.10 5.20 24.66
C ASN A 172 11.79 4.46 25.97
N LYS A 173 12.50 3.35 26.25
CA LYS A 173 12.34 2.50 27.45
C LYS A 173 10.88 2.08 27.67
N LEU A 174 10.23 1.62 26.59
CA LEU A 174 8.81 1.26 26.63
C LEU A 174 8.56 -0.17 27.09
N GLU A 175 9.60 -0.97 27.30
CA GLU A 175 9.55 -2.35 27.81
C GLU A 175 8.76 -2.43 29.12
N GLU A 176 9.19 -1.68 30.13
CA GLU A 176 8.53 -1.64 31.45
C GLU A 176 7.08 -1.13 31.34
N VAL A 177 6.82 -0.22 30.40
CA VAL A 177 5.48 0.32 30.17
C VAL A 177 4.58 -0.77 29.57
N MET A 178 5.05 -1.50 28.57
CA MET A 178 4.33 -2.62 27.95
C MET A 178 4.00 -3.69 29.01
N GLU A 179 4.97 -4.07 29.84
CA GLU A 179 4.77 -5.02 30.94
C GLU A 179 3.74 -4.51 31.97
N SER A 180 3.77 -3.22 32.30
CA SER A 180 2.79 -2.61 33.23
C SER A 180 1.34 -2.67 32.71
N TYR A 181 1.16 -2.74 31.39
CA TYR A 181 -0.14 -2.94 30.73
C TYR A 181 -0.47 -4.43 30.45
N GLY A 182 0.34 -5.36 30.95
CA GLY A 182 0.08 -6.79 30.90
C GLY A 182 0.58 -7.51 29.64
N LEU A 183 1.48 -6.90 28.88
CA LEU A 183 2.19 -7.59 27.80
C LEU A 183 3.34 -8.43 28.37
N VAL A 184 3.70 -9.52 27.67
CA VAL A 184 4.84 -10.38 27.98
C VAL A 184 5.83 -10.24 26.82
N LEU A 185 6.92 -9.53 27.05
CA LEU A 185 7.81 -9.04 25.99
C LEU A 185 8.41 -10.15 25.13
N GLU A 186 8.81 -11.28 25.72
CA GLU A 186 9.39 -12.42 25.01
C GLU A 186 8.49 -12.92 23.87
N GLU A 187 7.18 -13.02 24.13
CA GLU A 187 6.20 -13.50 23.15
C GLU A 187 5.61 -12.36 22.31
N ASP A 188 5.32 -11.21 22.94
CA ASP A 188 4.57 -10.13 22.30
C ASP A 188 5.40 -9.32 21.32
N MET A 189 6.70 -9.16 21.58
CA MET A 189 7.60 -8.52 20.62
C MET A 189 7.69 -9.34 19.34
N ASP A 190 7.87 -10.66 19.45
CA ASP A 190 7.85 -11.57 18.31
C ASP A 190 6.51 -11.50 17.58
N PHE A 191 5.39 -11.56 18.31
CA PHE A 191 4.06 -11.50 17.70
C PHE A 191 3.81 -10.20 16.92
N ILE A 192 4.22 -9.04 17.45
CA ILE A 192 4.07 -7.75 16.77
C ILE A 192 4.96 -7.71 15.52
N LYS A 193 6.25 -8.09 15.65
CA LYS A 193 7.20 -8.09 14.54
C LYS A 193 6.75 -9.04 13.42
N GLU A 194 6.25 -10.22 13.77
CA GLU A 194 5.77 -11.23 12.83
C GLU A 194 4.51 -10.78 12.07
N GLN A 195 3.62 -10.02 12.69
CA GLN A 195 2.45 -9.44 12.01
C GLN A 195 2.83 -8.38 10.96
N ILE A 196 3.97 -7.70 11.15
CA ILE A 196 4.47 -6.66 10.23
C ILE A 196 5.33 -7.30 9.14
N GLY A 197 6.39 -8.01 9.54
CA GLY A 197 7.43 -8.55 8.67
C GLY A 197 7.14 -9.93 8.10
N GLY A 198 6.20 -10.69 8.67
CA GLY A 198 6.04 -12.12 8.44
C GLY A 198 6.92 -12.97 9.38
N PRO A 199 6.91 -14.30 9.22
CA PRO A 199 7.63 -15.21 10.11
C PRO A 199 9.15 -14.99 10.01
N THR A 200 9.83 -15.02 11.17
CA THR A 200 11.29 -14.79 11.27
C THR A 200 12.11 -15.91 10.60
N ASP A 201 11.55 -17.12 10.49
CA ASP A 201 12.16 -18.27 9.81
C ASP A 201 11.26 -18.73 8.64
N GLU A 202 11.50 -18.17 7.45
CA GLU A 202 10.74 -18.51 6.25
C GLU A 202 10.88 -20.00 5.88
N ALA A 203 12.00 -20.66 6.23
CA ALA A 203 12.26 -22.06 5.89
C ALA A 203 11.41 -23.04 6.72
N ALA A 204 10.89 -22.62 7.88
CA ALA A 204 10.01 -23.44 8.71
C ALA A 204 8.58 -23.59 8.15
N CYS A 205 8.19 -22.76 7.17
CA CYS A 205 6.81 -22.68 6.63
C CYS A 205 6.30 -23.97 5.98
N GLU A 206 7.19 -24.85 5.51
CA GLU A 206 6.79 -26.06 4.78
C GLU A 206 6.53 -27.28 5.68
N ILE A 207 6.99 -27.26 6.93
CA ILE A 207 7.01 -28.45 7.81
C ILE A 207 6.18 -28.24 9.09
N SER A 208 6.06 -27.01 9.60
CA SER A 208 5.39 -26.73 10.88
C SER A 208 4.80 -25.31 10.96
N TRP A 209 4.12 -24.98 12.06
CA TRP A 209 3.62 -23.62 12.31
C TRP A 209 4.81 -22.65 12.41
N PRO A 210 4.93 -21.65 11.52
CA PRO A 210 6.18 -20.89 11.38
C PRO A 210 6.31 -19.69 12.33
N TYR A 211 5.28 -19.44 13.15
CA TYR A 211 5.23 -18.28 14.04
C TYR A 211 5.51 -18.70 15.48
N ARG A 212 6.22 -17.84 16.21
CA ARG A 212 6.60 -18.02 17.61
C ARG A 212 5.73 -17.20 18.55
N GLY A 213 5.33 -16.00 18.11
CA GLY A 213 4.64 -15.05 18.98
C GLY A 213 3.25 -15.50 19.45
N ARG A 214 2.54 -16.28 18.63
CA ARG A 214 1.25 -16.90 18.99
C ARG A 214 1.13 -18.31 18.41
N PRO A 215 0.38 -19.20 19.09
CA PRO A 215 0.20 -20.57 18.64
C PRO A 215 -0.83 -20.66 17.49
N LYS A 216 -0.90 -21.83 16.86
CA LYS A 216 -1.70 -22.09 15.65
C LYS A 216 -3.20 -21.89 15.85
N GLU A 217 -3.70 -22.01 17.08
CA GLU A 217 -5.09 -21.76 17.47
C GLU A 217 -5.47 -20.28 17.37
N LYS A 218 -4.46 -19.38 17.33
CA LYS A 218 -4.59 -17.94 17.19
C LYS A 218 -4.17 -17.45 15.79
N SER A 219 -4.04 -18.36 14.83
CA SER A 219 -3.52 -18.06 13.48
C SER A 219 -4.26 -16.94 12.74
N PHE A 220 -5.56 -16.77 13.02
CA PHE A 220 -6.39 -15.72 12.42
C PHE A 220 -5.95 -14.30 12.80
N LEU A 221 -5.20 -14.10 13.89
CA LEU A 221 -4.71 -12.76 14.26
C LEU A 221 -3.63 -12.25 13.29
N TYR A 222 -2.85 -13.15 12.68
CA TYR A 222 -1.86 -12.80 11.65
C TYR A 222 -2.51 -12.39 10.31
N GLU A 223 -3.83 -12.54 10.17
CA GLU A 223 -4.58 -12.15 8.96
C GLU A 223 -5.16 -10.73 9.05
N VAL A 224 -4.90 -10.01 10.16
CA VAL A 224 -5.50 -8.69 10.43
C VAL A 224 -4.72 -7.53 9.82
N VAL A 225 -3.43 -7.42 10.16
CA VAL A 225 -2.60 -6.24 9.82
C VAL A 225 -1.97 -6.36 8.43
N ALA A 226 -1.29 -7.47 8.15
CA ALA A 226 -0.66 -7.72 6.85
C ALA A 226 -0.95 -9.16 6.40
N ASN A 227 -2.03 -9.33 5.64
CA ASN A 227 -2.51 -10.66 5.28
C ASN A 227 -1.75 -11.21 4.06
N LYS A 228 -0.67 -11.96 4.31
CA LYS A 228 0.16 -12.53 3.24
C LYS A 228 -0.53 -13.66 2.44
N LYS A 229 -1.70 -14.16 2.86
CA LYS A 229 -2.42 -15.26 2.17
C LYS A 229 -3.24 -14.78 0.98
N ASN A 230 -3.94 -13.67 1.13
CA ASN A 230 -4.85 -13.15 0.10
C ASN A 230 -4.83 -11.61 -0.03
N GLY A 231 -4.05 -10.92 0.79
CA GLY A 231 -3.95 -9.47 0.77
C GLY A 231 -5.22 -8.75 1.21
N ILE A 232 -6.10 -9.37 2.01
CA ILE A 232 -7.25 -8.69 2.62
C ILE A 232 -6.92 -8.40 4.08
N ASP A 233 -6.63 -7.14 4.37
CA ASP A 233 -6.18 -6.66 5.68
C ASP A 233 -6.65 -5.21 5.92
N VAL A 234 -6.54 -4.77 7.17
CA VAL A 234 -7.03 -3.45 7.62
C VAL A 234 -6.20 -2.28 7.12
N ASP A 235 -4.94 -2.51 6.72
CA ASP A 235 -4.10 -1.55 6.00
C ASP A 235 -4.83 -1.02 4.75
N LYS A 236 -5.27 -1.95 3.88
CA LYS A 236 -6.03 -1.62 2.67
C LYS A 236 -7.33 -0.89 2.94
N TRP A 237 -7.99 -1.23 4.03
CA TRP A 237 -9.27 -0.61 4.36
C TRP A 237 -9.10 0.86 4.72
N ASP A 238 -8.05 1.19 5.47
CA ASP A 238 -7.72 2.58 5.77
C ASP A 238 -7.30 3.30 4.49
N TYR A 239 -6.27 2.82 3.77
CA TYR A 239 -5.73 3.61 2.67
C TYR A 239 -6.71 3.73 1.50
N PHE A 240 -7.60 2.75 1.23
CA PHE A 240 -8.65 2.95 0.24
C PHE A 240 -9.57 4.10 0.63
N ALA A 241 -10.04 4.14 1.87
CA ALA A 241 -10.93 5.21 2.32
C ALA A 241 -10.22 6.57 2.38
N ARG A 242 -8.99 6.59 2.89
CA ARG A 242 -8.17 7.78 3.09
C ARG A 242 -7.67 8.36 1.77
N ASP A 243 -7.13 7.54 0.88
CA ASP A 243 -6.63 7.99 -0.41
C ASP A 243 -7.80 8.47 -1.28
N CYS A 244 -8.92 7.75 -1.30
CA CYS A 244 -10.13 8.23 -1.98
C CYS A 244 -10.58 9.61 -1.49
N HIS A 245 -10.62 9.83 -0.17
CA HIS A 245 -10.97 11.11 0.41
C HIS A 245 -10.05 12.24 -0.06
N HIS A 246 -8.73 12.04 0.00
CA HIS A 246 -7.75 13.06 -0.35
C HIS A 246 -7.56 13.25 -1.86
N LEU A 247 -7.80 12.21 -2.67
CA LEU A 247 -7.71 12.25 -4.13
C LEU A 247 -9.00 12.79 -4.78
N GLY A 248 -10.11 12.88 -4.04
CA GLY A 248 -11.42 13.20 -4.60
C GLY A 248 -11.98 12.08 -5.49
N ILE A 249 -11.64 10.83 -5.17
CA ILE A 249 -12.11 9.62 -5.85
C ILE A 249 -13.10 8.91 -4.93
N GLN A 250 -14.21 8.41 -5.45
CA GLN A 250 -15.16 7.67 -4.63
C GLN A 250 -14.60 6.29 -4.23
N ASN A 251 -14.64 5.98 -2.92
CA ASN A 251 -14.37 4.63 -2.41
C ASN A 251 -15.65 3.79 -2.51
N ASN A 252 -15.58 2.67 -3.22
CA ASN A 252 -16.71 1.76 -3.40
C ASN A 252 -16.70 0.59 -2.41
N PHE A 253 -15.65 0.45 -1.60
CA PHE A 253 -15.51 -0.62 -0.62
C PHE A 253 -15.98 -0.21 0.78
N ASP A 254 -16.98 -0.92 1.32
CA ASP A 254 -17.51 -0.70 2.66
C ASP A 254 -16.93 -1.71 3.67
N TYR A 255 -15.84 -1.31 4.31
CA TYR A 255 -15.19 -2.10 5.36
C TYR A 255 -16.08 -2.25 6.61
N LYS A 256 -16.95 -1.27 6.93
CA LYS A 256 -17.84 -1.33 8.11
C LYS A 256 -18.87 -2.43 7.94
N ARG A 257 -19.39 -2.59 6.72
CA ARG A 257 -20.24 -3.72 6.36
C ARG A 257 -19.48 -5.03 6.45
N LEU A 258 -18.29 -5.11 5.84
CA LEU A 258 -17.49 -6.34 5.84
C LEU A 258 -17.17 -6.79 7.28
N LEU A 259 -16.78 -5.86 8.16
CA LEU A 259 -16.53 -6.08 9.58
C LEU A 259 -17.71 -6.77 10.29
N LYS A 260 -18.96 -6.51 9.90
CA LYS A 260 -20.15 -7.18 10.48
C LYS A 260 -20.33 -8.62 10.02
N PHE A 261 -19.72 -8.99 8.90
CA PHE A 261 -19.88 -10.28 8.24
C PHE A 261 -18.64 -11.17 8.33
N ILE A 262 -17.60 -10.73 9.02
CA ILE A 262 -16.41 -11.54 9.29
C ILE A 262 -16.64 -12.46 10.51
N ARG A 263 -16.16 -13.69 10.39
CA ARG A 263 -16.08 -14.73 11.44
C ARG A 263 -14.76 -15.48 11.34
N VAL A 264 -14.47 -16.34 12.31
CA VAL A 264 -13.36 -17.29 12.27
C VAL A 264 -13.91 -18.70 12.15
N CYS A 265 -13.39 -19.46 11.17
CA CYS A 265 -13.69 -20.87 10.98
C CYS A 265 -12.40 -21.70 10.99
N GLU A 266 -12.52 -22.98 11.31
CA GLU A 266 -11.39 -23.90 11.31
C GLU A 266 -11.25 -24.62 9.97
N VAL A 267 -10.04 -24.60 9.40
CA VAL A 267 -9.67 -25.28 8.16
C VAL A 267 -8.30 -25.92 8.34
N LYS A 268 -8.19 -27.24 8.15
CA LYS A 268 -6.93 -28.00 8.27
C LYS A 268 -6.18 -27.72 9.60
N ASN A 269 -6.92 -27.74 10.71
CA ASN A 269 -6.42 -27.47 12.07
C ASN A 269 -5.80 -26.08 12.23
N GLN A 270 -6.25 -25.09 11.45
CA GLN A 270 -5.91 -23.68 11.59
C GLN A 270 -7.19 -22.85 11.62
N ARG A 271 -7.19 -21.76 12.36
CA ARG A 271 -8.31 -20.83 12.42
C ARG A 271 -8.07 -19.67 11.46
N HIS A 272 -9.03 -19.40 10.59
CA HIS A 272 -8.91 -18.38 9.55
C HIS A 272 -10.06 -17.39 9.60
N ILE A 273 -9.77 -16.15 9.24
CA ILE A 273 -10.79 -15.13 8.99
C ILE A 273 -11.57 -15.55 7.74
N CYS A 274 -12.87 -15.75 7.93
CA CYS A 274 -13.83 -16.13 6.90
C CYS A 274 -14.86 -15.02 6.72
N THR A 275 -15.18 -14.75 5.46
CA THR A 275 -16.17 -13.74 5.08
C THR A 275 -17.51 -14.39 4.74
N ARG A 276 -18.62 -13.68 4.95
CA ARG A 276 -19.92 -14.23 4.54
C ARG A 276 -20.01 -14.41 3.02
N ASP A 277 -20.54 -15.55 2.57
CA ASP A 277 -20.74 -15.92 1.16
C ASP A 277 -21.21 -14.77 0.24
N LYS A 278 -22.27 -14.06 0.63
CA LYS A 278 -22.86 -12.97 -0.15
C LYS A 278 -21.97 -11.72 -0.31
N GLU A 279 -20.88 -11.62 0.46
CA GLU A 279 -19.96 -10.48 0.39
C GLU A 279 -18.85 -10.68 -0.64
N VAL A 280 -18.84 -11.81 -1.38
CA VAL A 280 -17.85 -12.07 -2.45
C VAL A 280 -17.81 -10.95 -3.50
N GLY A 281 -18.96 -10.35 -3.83
CA GLY A 281 -19.02 -9.19 -4.73
C GLY A 281 -18.29 -7.98 -4.16
N ASN A 282 -18.51 -7.66 -2.88
CA ASN A 282 -17.84 -6.57 -2.17
C ASN A 282 -16.31 -6.76 -2.13
N LEU A 283 -15.83 -8.01 -2.04
CA LEU A 283 -14.39 -8.29 -2.12
C LEU A 283 -13.83 -8.10 -3.54
N TYR A 284 -14.58 -8.46 -4.59
CA TYR A 284 -14.17 -8.11 -5.96
C TYR A 284 -14.15 -6.59 -6.18
N ASP A 285 -15.14 -5.87 -5.65
CA ASP A 285 -15.21 -4.40 -5.70
C ASP A 285 -14.03 -3.76 -4.95
N MET A 286 -13.55 -4.39 -3.87
CA MET A 286 -12.35 -3.98 -3.14
C MET A 286 -11.11 -4.02 -4.05
N PHE A 287 -10.85 -5.14 -4.72
CA PHE A 287 -9.70 -5.24 -5.64
C PHE A 287 -9.87 -4.42 -6.91
N HIS A 288 -11.11 -4.22 -7.36
CA HIS A 288 -11.39 -3.26 -8.43
C HIS A 288 -11.05 -1.82 -8.01
N THR A 289 -11.42 -1.43 -6.79
CA THR A 289 -11.07 -0.12 -6.20
C THR A 289 -9.56 0.05 -6.11
N ARG A 290 -8.84 -0.98 -5.66
CA ARG A 290 -7.36 -1.01 -5.70
C ARG A 290 -6.83 -0.72 -7.09
N ASN A 291 -7.28 -1.46 -8.10
CA ASN A 291 -6.83 -1.26 -9.48
C ASN A 291 -7.17 0.15 -10.01
N CYS A 292 -8.34 0.70 -9.67
CA CYS A 292 -8.71 2.06 -10.01
C CYS A 292 -7.76 3.10 -9.38
N LEU A 293 -7.42 2.96 -8.10
CA LEU A 293 -6.48 3.85 -7.41
C LEU A 293 -5.08 3.75 -8.01
N HIS A 294 -4.60 2.53 -8.29
CA HIS A 294 -3.32 2.33 -8.98
C HIS A 294 -3.31 3.02 -10.34
N ARG A 295 -4.31 2.78 -11.21
CA ARG A 295 -4.33 3.35 -12.56
C ARG A 295 -4.48 4.88 -12.58
N ARG A 296 -5.32 5.44 -11.69
CA ARG A 296 -5.67 6.87 -11.72
C ARG A 296 -4.70 7.74 -10.94
N ALA A 297 -4.16 7.23 -9.83
CA ALA A 297 -3.37 8.02 -8.88
C ALA A 297 -1.95 7.46 -8.69
N TYR A 298 -1.79 6.26 -8.10
CA TYR A 298 -0.47 5.79 -7.66
C TYR A 298 0.50 5.57 -8.82
N GLN A 299 -0.03 5.15 -9.96
CA GLN A 299 0.70 4.99 -11.21
C GLN A 299 0.27 6.08 -12.19
N HIS A 300 0.04 7.31 -11.74
CA HIS A 300 -0.20 8.42 -12.65
C HIS A 300 1.11 8.79 -13.36
N LYS A 301 1.12 8.84 -14.69
CA LYS A 301 2.33 9.11 -15.51
C LYS A 301 3.13 10.34 -15.08
N ILE A 302 2.45 11.41 -14.65
CA ILE A 302 3.13 12.63 -14.17
C ILE A 302 3.62 12.46 -12.72
N GLY A 303 2.95 11.67 -11.89
CA GLY A 303 3.43 11.36 -10.54
C GLY A 303 4.71 10.53 -10.62
N ASN A 304 4.68 9.44 -11.40
CA ASN A 304 5.83 8.57 -11.61
C ASN A 304 7.06 9.32 -12.15
N ILE A 305 6.89 10.21 -13.14
CA ILE A 305 8.04 10.95 -13.68
C ILE A 305 8.61 11.96 -12.68
N ILE A 306 7.78 12.55 -11.81
CA ILE A 306 8.25 13.41 -10.73
C ILE A 306 9.06 12.58 -9.73
N GLU A 307 8.58 11.39 -9.35
CA GLU A 307 9.31 10.49 -8.47
C GLU A 307 10.64 10.02 -9.08
N ILE A 308 10.68 9.76 -10.38
CA ILE A 308 11.92 9.45 -11.10
C ILE A 308 12.88 10.65 -11.04
N MET A 309 12.41 11.88 -11.28
CA MET A 309 13.25 13.08 -11.18
C MET A 309 13.74 13.33 -9.75
N ILE A 310 12.90 13.11 -8.73
CA ILE A 310 13.31 13.19 -7.32
C ILE A 310 14.38 12.13 -7.04
N THR A 311 14.18 10.90 -7.51
CA THR A 311 15.16 9.81 -7.36
C THR A 311 16.51 10.18 -8.00
N GLU A 312 16.51 10.73 -9.22
CA GLU A 312 17.73 11.21 -9.88
C GLU A 312 18.43 12.31 -9.06
N ALA A 313 17.67 13.23 -8.46
CA ALA A 313 18.23 14.26 -7.58
C ALA A 313 18.85 13.65 -6.30
N LEU A 314 18.16 12.70 -5.67
CA LEU A 314 18.68 12.00 -4.48
C LEU A 314 19.96 11.22 -4.81
N LEU A 315 20.01 10.52 -5.94
CA LEU A 315 21.22 9.79 -6.38
C LEU A 315 22.43 10.72 -6.54
N LYS A 316 22.20 11.92 -7.09
CA LYS A 316 23.25 12.94 -7.25
C LYS A 316 23.65 13.59 -5.92
N ALA A 317 22.74 13.63 -4.96
CA ALA A 317 22.97 14.22 -3.64
C ALA A 317 23.60 13.25 -2.64
N ASP A 318 23.36 11.94 -2.77
CA ASP A 318 23.61 10.91 -1.76
C ASP A 318 24.99 11.00 -1.09
N LYS A 319 26.06 11.07 -1.90
CA LYS A 319 27.45 11.10 -1.42
C LYS A 319 27.83 12.33 -0.60
N PHE A 320 27.02 13.38 -0.63
CA PHE A 320 27.30 14.66 0.04
C PHE A 320 26.54 14.82 1.36
N PHE A 321 25.52 14.00 1.60
CA PHE A 321 24.77 14.04 2.84
C PHE A 321 25.49 13.27 3.95
N LYS A 322 25.41 13.84 5.15
CA LYS A 322 25.98 13.27 6.38
C LYS A 322 24.90 13.32 7.45
N ILE A 323 24.18 12.21 7.56
CA ILE A 323 23.14 12.00 8.55
C ILE A 323 23.81 11.32 9.73
N GLU A 324 23.96 12.03 10.84
CA GLU A 324 24.48 11.44 12.06
C GLU A 324 23.55 10.31 12.53
N GLY A 325 24.09 9.20 12.99
CA GLY A 325 23.38 8.07 13.56
C GLY A 325 23.96 7.68 14.92
N SER A 326 23.74 6.42 15.31
CA SER A 326 24.20 5.91 16.60
C SER A 326 25.71 6.12 16.81
N GLY A 327 26.08 6.64 17.98
CA GLY A 327 27.49 6.86 18.35
C GLY A 327 28.22 7.93 17.52
N GLY A 328 27.48 8.84 16.88
CA GLY A 328 28.04 9.93 16.07
C GLY A 328 28.51 9.52 14.67
N LYS A 329 28.29 8.25 14.27
CA LYS A 329 28.64 7.75 12.94
C LYS A 329 27.80 8.45 11.87
N GLN A 330 28.43 8.80 10.75
CA GLN A 330 27.76 9.51 9.66
C GLN A 330 27.31 8.54 8.57
N TYR A 331 26.09 8.73 8.10
CA TYR A 331 25.44 7.94 7.06
C TYR A 331 25.06 8.80 5.86
N GLN A 332 24.94 8.18 4.70
CA GLN A 332 24.40 8.81 3.50
C GLN A 332 22.88 8.59 3.44
N ILE A 333 22.21 9.13 2.42
CA ILE A 333 20.77 8.91 2.22
C ILE A 333 20.51 7.41 2.01
N SER A 334 21.34 6.76 1.19
CA SER A 334 21.23 5.34 0.83
C SER A 334 21.60 4.37 1.96
N THR A 335 22.50 4.77 2.87
CA THR A 335 22.97 3.91 3.96
C THR A 335 22.30 4.18 5.30
N ALA A 336 21.50 5.24 5.43
CA ALA A 336 20.77 5.53 6.67
C ALA A 336 19.86 4.37 7.12
N VAL A 337 19.35 3.54 6.20
CA VAL A 337 18.53 2.34 6.52
C VAL A 337 19.27 1.29 7.36
N GLU A 338 20.59 1.37 7.47
CA GLU A 338 21.40 0.48 8.30
C GLU A 338 21.40 0.88 9.78
N ASP A 339 20.99 2.11 10.12
CA ASP A 339 21.00 2.64 11.48
C ASP A 339 19.70 3.40 11.77
N MET A 340 18.89 2.89 12.70
CA MET A 340 17.55 3.45 12.94
C MET A 340 17.57 4.85 13.57
N GLU A 341 18.66 5.26 14.22
CA GLU A 341 18.81 6.63 14.71
C GLU A 341 19.01 7.62 13.55
N ALA A 342 19.88 7.27 12.58
CA ALA A 342 20.02 8.02 11.34
C ALA A 342 18.72 7.99 10.52
N TYR A 343 18.11 6.81 10.36
CA TYR A 343 16.89 6.65 9.59
C TYR A 343 15.70 7.42 10.18
N THR A 344 15.66 7.60 11.51
CA THR A 344 14.65 8.42 12.19
C THR A 344 14.65 9.87 11.68
N LYS A 345 15.81 10.38 11.27
CA LYS A 345 15.96 11.75 10.75
C LYS A 345 15.70 11.86 9.24
N LEU A 346 15.72 10.75 8.50
CA LEU A 346 15.55 10.75 7.06
C LEU A 346 14.06 10.77 6.68
N THR A 347 13.56 11.90 6.18
CA THR A 347 12.15 12.15 5.80
C THR A 347 12.06 12.92 4.50
N ASP A 348 10.85 13.32 4.06
CA ASP A 348 10.67 14.15 2.85
C ASP A 348 11.40 15.51 2.95
N ASN A 349 11.82 15.93 4.15
CA ASN A 349 12.63 17.13 4.37
C ASN A 349 13.91 17.15 3.51
N ILE A 350 14.44 15.98 3.15
CA ILE A 350 15.61 15.85 2.28
C ILE A 350 15.43 16.57 0.93
N TYR A 351 14.20 16.63 0.43
CA TYR A 351 13.86 17.38 -0.79
C TYR A 351 14.15 18.87 -0.62
N LEU A 352 13.69 19.46 0.49
CA LEU A 352 13.86 20.88 0.77
C LEU A 352 15.32 21.21 1.14
N GLU A 353 15.99 20.31 1.86
CA GLU A 353 17.42 20.46 2.17
C GLU A 353 18.27 20.55 0.89
N ILE A 354 18.02 19.68 -0.10
CA ILE A 354 18.70 19.74 -1.41
C ILE A 354 18.32 21.02 -2.16
N LEU A 355 17.02 21.31 -2.24
CA LEU A 355 16.48 22.42 -3.03
C LEU A 355 17.01 23.79 -2.55
N HIS A 356 17.13 23.97 -1.23
CA HIS A 356 17.52 25.23 -0.61
C HIS A 356 19.02 25.30 -0.25
N SER A 357 19.78 24.22 -0.45
CA SER A 357 21.22 24.22 -0.20
C SER A 357 21.97 25.23 -1.07
N SER A 358 22.94 25.91 -0.49
CA SER A 358 23.92 26.77 -1.19
C SER A 358 25.17 26.02 -1.66
N SER A 359 25.33 24.75 -1.28
CA SER A 359 26.52 23.96 -1.61
C SER A 359 26.66 23.81 -3.14
N PRO A 360 27.87 24.07 -3.70
CA PRO A 360 28.17 23.83 -5.11
C PRO A 360 28.04 22.36 -5.51
N GLU A 361 28.36 21.44 -4.60
CA GLU A 361 28.31 19.99 -4.80
C GLU A 361 26.89 19.49 -5.09
N LEU A 362 25.88 20.11 -4.48
CA LEU A 362 24.47 19.79 -4.69
C LEU A 362 23.84 20.51 -5.89
N LYS A 363 24.61 21.25 -6.71
CA LYS A 363 24.07 22.06 -7.81
C LYS A 363 23.26 21.25 -8.81
N GLU A 364 23.73 20.08 -9.22
CA GLU A 364 23.01 19.25 -10.20
C GLU A 364 21.71 18.70 -9.64
N ALA A 365 21.74 18.14 -8.42
CA ALA A 365 20.55 17.64 -7.73
C ALA A 365 19.52 18.76 -7.52
N ARG A 366 19.97 19.92 -7.05
CA ARG A 366 19.15 21.12 -6.85
C ARG A 366 18.51 21.61 -8.14
N GLU A 367 19.22 21.57 -9.28
CA GLU A 367 18.64 22.00 -10.55
C GLU A 367 17.53 21.05 -11.03
N ILE A 368 17.66 19.74 -10.80
CA ILE A 368 16.58 18.78 -11.09
C ILE A 368 15.33 19.12 -10.27
N LEU A 369 15.47 19.41 -8.98
CA LEU A 369 14.33 19.77 -8.14
C LEU A 369 13.71 21.12 -8.56
N ARG A 370 14.52 22.11 -8.96
CA ARG A 370 14.01 23.39 -9.50
C ARG A 370 13.23 23.22 -10.79
N LYS A 371 13.61 22.27 -11.65
CA LYS A 371 12.81 21.92 -12.84
C LYS A 371 11.42 21.42 -12.44
N ILE A 372 11.31 20.64 -11.35
CA ILE A 372 10.01 20.21 -10.82
C ILE A 372 9.18 21.42 -10.37
N GLU A 373 9.77 22.38 -9.64
CA GLU A 373 9.08 23.61 -9.21
C GLU A 373 8.59 24.46 -10.40
N ARG A 374 9.38 24.56 -11.47
CA ARG A 374 9.03 25.29 -12.70
C ARG A 374 8.13 24.49 -13.65
N ARG A 375 7.79 23.26 -13.29
CA ARG A 375 7.03 22.31 -14.12
C ARG A 375 7.71 21.95 -15.45
N GLU A 376 9.04 22.05 -15.50
CA GLU A 376 9.91 21.61 -16.61
C GLU A 376 10.20 20.10 -16.52
N LEU A 377 9.13 19.30 -16.45
CA LEU A 377 9.19 17.84 -16.27
C LEU A 377 9.57 17.12 -17.57
N TYR A 378 10.23 15.96 -17.47
CA TYR A 378 10.47 15.08 -18.62
C TYR A 378 9.15 14.76 -19.36
N LYS A 379 9.19 14.84 -20.69
CA LYS A 379 8.00 14.79 -21.54
C LYS A 379 7.55 13.36 -21.77
N PHE A 380 6.31 13.06 -21.40
CA PHE A 380 5.67 11.80 -21.69
C PHE A 380 5.49 11.60 -23.21
N LEU A 381 6.08 10.53 -23.74
CA LEU A 381 6.01 10.18 -25.17
C LEU A 381 4.81 9.29 -25.47
N GLY A 382 4.53 8.33 -24.60
CA GLY A 382 3.41 7.40 -24.77
C GLY A 382 3.46 6.22 -23.80
N GLU A 383 2.45 5.37 -23.94
CA GLU A 383 2.26 4.14 -23.16
C GLU A 383 1.98 2.98 -24.10
N THR A 384 2.53 1.81 -23.78
CA THR A 384 2.31 0.56 -24.51
C THR A 384 2.31 -0.63 -23.54
N GLN A 385 1.95 -1.81 -24.04
CA GLN A 385 1.88 -3.06 -23.28
C GLN A 385 2.43 -4.23 -24.10
N PRO A 386 3.09 -5.21 -23.46
CA PRO A 386 3.47 -6.45 -24.13
C PRO A 386 2.23 -7.26 -24.52
N LYS A 387 2.18 -7.75 -25.76
CA LYS A 387 1.09 -8.62 -26.24
C LYS A 387 1.24 -10.07 -25.76
N THR A 388 2.48 -10.51 -25.53
CA THR A 388 2.79 -11.84 -24.99
C THR A 388 2.98 -11.75 -23.48
N ARG A 389 2.80 -12.87 -22.76
CA ARG A 389 3.07 -12.98 -21.32
C ARG A 389 4.57 -12.92 -20.96
N SER A 390 5.41 -12.44 -21.86
CA SER A 390 6.84 -12.30 -21.61
C SER A 390 7.04 -11.10 -20.69
N GLU A 391 7.44 -11.36 -19.45
CA GLU A 391 7.69 -10.31 -18.46
C GLU A 391 8.87 -9.43 -18.91
N ILE A 392 8.60 -8.15 -19.12
CA ILE A 392 9.62 -7.16 -19.42
C ILE A 392 10.26 -6.74 -18.10
N VAL A 393 11.58 -6.93 -18.00
CA VAL A 393 12.37 -6.54 -16.83
C VAL A 393 12.85 -5.11 -17.01
N GLN A 394 12.57 -4.26 -16.01
CA GLN A 394 13.08 -2.89 -15.96
C GLN A 394 14.62 -2.89 -15.94
N ASN A 395 15.25 -2.29 -16.96
CA ASN A 395 16.70 -2.13 -17.02
C ASN A 395 17.10 -0.98 -17.98
N ASN A 396 18.38 -0.59 -17.93
CA ASN A 396 18.92 0.49 -18.77
C ASN A 396 18.94 0.15 -20.27
N SER A 397 18.96 -1.14 -20.63
CA SER A 397 19.00 -1.57 -22.04
C SER A 397 17.72 -1.23 -22.81
N LEU A 398 16.59 -1.00 -22.13
CA LEU A 398 15.35 -0.56 -22.77
C LEU A 398 15.50 0.82 -23.43
N ALA A 399 16.17 1.76 -22.77
CA ALA A 399 16.44 3.09 -23.33
C ALA A 399 17.40 3.01 -24.52
N GLU A 400 18.40 2.13 -24.46
CA GLU A 400 19.28 1.84 -25.59
C GLU A 400 18.53 1.20 -26.76
N SER A 401 17.59 0.31 -26.49
CA SER A 401 16.77 -0.32 -27.51
C SER A 401 15.91 0.72 -28.24
N ILE A 402 15.30 1.67 -27.52
CA ILE A 402 14.51 2.74 -28.13
C ILE A 402 15.41 3.64 -28.99
N ALA A 403 16.58 4.03 -28.50
CA ALA A 403 17.51 4.86 -29.26
C ALA A 403 18.02 4.18 -30.55
N LYS A 404 18.07 2.83 -30.59
CA LYS A 404 18.42 2.04 -31.78
C LYS A 404 17.26 1.91 -32.78
N SER A 405 16.01 2.02 -32.34
CA SER A 405 14.80 1.93 -33.17
C SER A 405 14.53 3.23 -33.93
N LYS A 406 15.46 3.63 -34.80
CA LYS A 406 15.29 4.82 -35.65
C LYS A 406 14.13 4.60 -36.64
N PRO A 407 13.20 5.56 -36.81
CA PRO A 407 12.09 5.42 -37.75
C PRO A 407 12.57 5.06 -39.16
N GLU A 408 12.02 3.97 -39.72
CA GLU A 408 12.46 3.49 -41.04
C GLU A 408 11.92 4.35 -42.20
N LYS A 409 10.72 4.93 -42.02
CA LYS A 409 10.07 5.83 -42.98
C LYS A 409 10.12 7.25 -42.47
N ASP A 410 10.48 8.19 -43.35
CA ASP A 410 10.57 9.63 -43.07
C ASP A 410 11.31 9.95 -41.74
N PRO A 411 12.56 9.47 -41.55
CA PRO A 411 13.27 9.63 -40.28
C PRO A 411 13.47 11.10 -39.91
N PRO A 412 13.34 11.46 -38.63
CA PRO A 412 13.58 12.82 -38.18
C PRO A 412 15.06 13.19 -38.29
N ASN A 413 15.34 14.48 -38.46
CA ASN A 413 16.70 15.02 -38.59
C ASN A 413 17.48 15.09 -37.26
N VAL A 414 16.87 14.65 -36.15
CA VAL A 414 17.46 14.65 -34.81
C VAL A 414 17.93 13.25 -34.47
N GLU A 415 19.16 13.12 -34.01
CA GLU A 415 19.72 11.86 -33.50
C GLU A 415 19.61 11.82 -31.97
N LEU A 416 18.91 10.82 -31.45
CA LEU A 416 18.65 10.64 -30.02
C LEU A 416 19.50 9.51 -29.45
N LYS A 417 19.94 9.70 -28.21
CA LYS A 417 20.75 8.73 -27.46
C LYS A 417 19.93 8.08 -26.36
N ALA A 418 20.45 6.98 -25.82
CA ALA A 418 19.81 6.27 -24.70
C ALA A 418 19.56 7.19 -23.47
N GLU A 419 20.49 8.11 -23.19
CA GLU A 419 20.38 9.07 -22.08
C GLU A 419 19.22 10.07 -22.21
N ASP A 420 18.68 10.25 -23.42
CA ASP A 420 17.54 11.13 -23.68
C ASP A 420 16.20 10.50 -23.29
N PHE A 421 16.16 9.18 -23.09
CA PHE A 421 14.96 8.42 -22.79
C PHE A 421 14.91 7.95 -21.33
N VAL A 422 13.70 7.92 -20.78
CA VAL A 422 13.38 7.25 -19.53
C VAL A 422 12.28 6.24 -19.82
N VAL A 423 12.50 4.98 -19.42
CA VAL A 423 11.51 3.91 -19.56
C VAL A 423 11.07 3.49 -18.16
N ASP A 424 9.76 3.46 -17.93
CA ASP A 424 9.14 3.07 -16.65
C ASP A 424 8.22 1.87 -16.91
N VAL A 425 8.64 0.68 -16.48
CA VAL A 425 7.86 -0.56 -16.55
C VAL A 425 7.10 -0.75 -15.24
N ILE A 426 5.77 -0.84 -15.35
CA ILE A 426 4.86 -0.87 -14.22
C ILE A 426 4.08 -2.19 -14.26
N ASN A 427 4.16 -2.93 -13.16
CA ASN A 427 3.36 -4.14 -12.95
C ASN A 427 2.06 -3.73 -12.24
N MET A 428 0.91 -4.00 -12.85
CA MET A 428 -0.41 -3.82 -12.25
C MET A 428 -1.03 -5.18 -11.98
N ASP A 429 -1.53 -5.41 -10.77
CA ASP A 429 -2.14 -6.68 -10.40
C ASP A 429 -3.27 -6.51 -9.36
N TYR A 430 -3.87 -7.64 -8.94
CA TYR A 430 -4.83 -7.70 -7.84
C TYR A 430 -4.15 -8.02 -6.49
N GLY A 431 -2.84 -7.77 -6.35
CA GLY A 431 -2.07 -7.96 -5.11
C GLY A 431 -1.43 -9.34 -4.98
N MET A 432 -1.66 -10.24 -5.94
CA MET A 432 -1.11 -11.60 -5.95
C MET A 432 -0.57 -12.00 -7.33
N LYS A 433 0.07 -11.08 -8.05
CA LYS A 433 0.54 -11.30 -9.43
C LYS A 433 -0.60 -11.84 -10.30
N GLU A 434 -0.37 -12.91 -11.05
CA GLU A 434 -1.35 -13.55 -11.96
C GLU A 434 -2.53 -14.23 -11.25
N GLN A 435 -2.49 -14.40 -9.93
CA GLN A 435 -3.51 -15.13 -9.19
C GLN A 435 -4.72 -14.26 -8.87
N ASN A 436 -5.91 -14.86 -8.89
CA ASN A 436 -7.10 -14.24 -8.32
C ASN A 436 -7.03 -14.32 -6.78
N PRO A 437 -6.94 -13.20 -6.05
CA PRO A 437 -6.87 -13.24 -4.59
C PRO A 437 -8.11 -13.87 -3.95
N ILE A 438 -9.27 -13.79 -4.61
CA ILE A 438 -10.54 -14.35 -4.10
C ILE A 438 -10.51 -15.88 -4.02
N ASP A 439 -9.68 -16.55 -4.85
CA ASP A 439 -9.53 -18.02 -4.79
C ASP A 439 -8.85 -18.49 -3.48
N ASN A 440 -8.17 -17.57 -2.80
CA ASN A 440 -7.51 -17.76 -1.51
C ASN A 440 -8.34 -17.22 -0.33
N VAL A 441 -9.57 -16.77 -0.58
CA VAL A 441 -10.49 -16.33 0.48
C VAL A 441 -11.36 -17.51 0.92
N LEU A 442 -11.56 -17.60 2.24
CA LEU A 442 -12.49 -18.54 2.85
C LEU A 442 -13.80 -17.82 3.16
N PHE A 443 -14.90 -18.49 2.83
CA PHE A 443 -16.26 -17.99 3.06
C PHE A 443 -17.01 -18.88 4.05
N TYR A 444 -18.10 -18.38 4.64
CA TYR A 444 -19.08 -19.22 5.33
C TYR A 444 -20.51 -18.90 4.85
N CYS A 445 -21.42 -19.85 5.01
CA CYS A 445 -22.81 -19.73 4.57
C CYS A 445 -23.76 -19.49 5.74
N LYS A 446 -24.99 -18.99 5.48
CA LYS A 446 -26.01 -18.82 6.56
C LYS A 446 -26.33 -20.12 7.25
N ALA A 447 -26.45 -21.18 6.46
CA ALA A 447 -26.97 -22.47 6.89
C ALA A 447 -26.03 -23.13 7.92
N ASP A 448 -24.72 -22.90 7.78
CA ASP A 448 -23.71 -23.36 8.71
C ASP A 448 -22.58 -22.31 8.81
N PRO A 449 -22.65 -21.42 9.82
CA PRO A 449 -21.65 -20.38 10.04
C PRO A 449 -20.30 -20.88 10.57
N SER A 450 -20.17 -22.17 10.89
CA SER A 450 -18.94 -22.77 11.40
C SER A 450 -18.07 -23.36 10.29
N LYS A 451 -18.67 -23.68 9.14
CA LYS A 451 -18.02 -24.36 8.03
C LYS A 451 -17.50 -23.38 6.98
N ALA A 452 -16.20 -23.44 6.74
CA ALA A 452 -15.57 -22.70 5.65
C ALA A 452 -15.85 -23.35 4.28
N VAL A 453 -16.05 -22.52 3.27
CA VAL A 453 -16.23 -22.90 1.87
C VAL A 453 -15.39 -21.99 0.97
N LYS A 454 -15.14 -22.44 -0.26
CA LYS A 454 -14.56 -21.60 -1.33
C LYS A 454 -15.64 -21.25 -2.34
N ILE A 455 -15.49 -20.09 -2.98
CA ILE A 455 -16.37 -19.63 -4.06
C ILE A 455 -15.49 -19.34 -5.28
N SER A 456 -15.75 -19.99 -6.41
CA SER A 456 -15.02 -19.76 -7.65
C SER A 456 -15.59 -18.55 -8.41
N LYS A 457 -14.76 -17.95 -9.27
CA LYS A 457 -15.14 -16.82 -10.11
C LYS A 457 -16.41 -17.09 -10.94
N GLU A 458 -16.55 -18.31 -11.46
CA GLU A 458 -17.68 -18.74 -12.30
C GLU A 458 -19.00 -18.76 -11.54
N GLN A 459 -18.94 -18.98 -10.21
CA GLN A 459 -20.11 -18.91 -9.33
C GLN A 459 -20.54 -17.48 -9.02
N VAL A 460 -19.67 -16.49 -9.27
CA VAL A 460 -19.92 -15.07 -8.96
C VAL A 460 -20.46 -14.34 -10.17
N SER A 461 -19.68 -14.21 -11.24
CA SER A 461 -20.10 -13.50 -12.45
C SER A 461 -19.17 -13.72 -13.65
N LYS A 462 -19.76 -13.82 -14.84
CA LYS A 462 -19.03 -13.88 -16.12
C LYS A 462 -18.41 -12.54 -16.53
N LEU A 463 -18.80 -11.43 -15.87
CA LEU A 463 -18.29 -10.09 -16.14
C LEU A 463 -17.02 -9.75 -15.36
N LEU A 464 -16.53 -10.67 -14.52
CA LEU A 464 -15.30 -10.49 -13.78
C LEU A 464 -14.06 -10.58 -14.68
N PRO A 465 -12.91 -10.02 -14.26
CA PRO A 465 -11.67 -10.09 -15.02
C PRO A 465 -11.26 -11.52 -15.41
N ARG A 466 -10.69 -11.65 -16.62
CA ARG A 466 -10.09 -12.90 -17.09
C ARG A 466 -8.64 -13.02 -16.65
N THR A 467 -7.92 -11.90 -16.61
CA THR A 467 -6.53 -11.76 -16.17
C THR A 467 -6.48 -10.88 -14.92
N PHE A 468 -5.51 -11.13 -14.06
CA PHE A 468 -5.35 -10.45 -12.77
C PHE A 468 -4.03 -9.69 -12.64
N ALA A 469 -3.18 -9.75 -13.67
CA ALA A 469 -2.00 -8.92 -13.81
C ALA A 469 -1.80 -8.49 -15.27
N GLU A 470 -1.11 -7.36 -15.43
CA GLU A 470 -0.70 -6.78 -16.70
C GLU A 470 0.57 -5.93 -16.49
N GLN A 471 1.30 -5.67 -17.58
CA GLN A 471 2.41 -4.74 -17.58
C GLN A 471 2.10 -3.52 -18.45
N VAL A 472 2.50 -2.36 -17.95
CA VAL A 472 2.37 -1.08 -18.64
C VAL A 472 3.77 -0.48 -18.77
N ILE A 473 4.17 -0.14 -20.00
CA ILE A 473 5.45 0.48 -20.31
C ILE A 473 5.21 1.93 -20.69
N ARG A 474 5.84 2.85 -19.97
CA ARG A 474 5.79 4.29 -20.29
C ARG A 474 7.15 4.79 -20.67
N VAL A 475 7.18 5.65 -21.68
CA VAL A 475 8.42 6.25 -22.16
C VAL A 475 8.32 7.76 -22.06
N TYR A 476 9.42 8.38 -21.59
CA TYR A 476 9.56 9.82 -21.47
C TYR A 476 10.85 10.28 -22.16
N CYS A 477 10.87 11.54 -22.60
CA CYS A 477 12.05 12.22 -23.12
C CYS A 477 12.52 13.29 -22.13
N LYS A 478 13.83 13.37 -21.86
CA LYS A 478 14.41 14.36 -20.94
C LYS A 478 14.40 15.78 -21.51
N HIS A 479 14.26 15.94 -22.83
CA HIS A 479 14.23 17.23 -23.50
C HIS A 479 12.86 17.90 -23.43
N GLN A 480 12.87 19.24 -23.48
CA GLN A 480 11.66 20.08 -23.55
C GLN A 480 11.38 20.59 -24.96
N ASP A 481 12.37 20.53 -25.85
CA ASP A 481 12.28 21.04 -27.20
C ASP A 481 11.21 20.28 -28.02
N PRO A 482 10.21 20.97 -28.60
CA PRO A 482 9.13 20.32 -29.33
C PRO A 482 9.58 19.44 -30.50
N ASP A 483 10.63 19.82 -31.22
CA ASP A 483 11.13 19.08 -32.37
C ASP A 483 11.84 17.80 -31.93
N ILE A 484 12.63 17.89 -30.87
CA ILE A 484 13.28 16.72 -30.24
C ILE A 484 12.24 15.76 -29.67
N VAL A 485 11.21 16.27 -28.99
CA VAL A 485 10.12 15.46 -28.42
C VAL A 485 9.30 14.78 -29.52
N SER A 486 9.02 15.49 -30.61
CA SER A 486 8.35 14.93 -31.79
C SER A 486 9.15 13.78 -32.40
N ALA A 487 10.46 13.97 -32.59
CA ALA A 487 11.36 12.92 -33.04
C ALA A 487 11.34 11.72 -32.06
N ALA A 488 11.47 11.98 -30.75
CA ALA A 488 11.48 10.95 -29.72
C ALA A 488 10.19 10.11 -29.71
N LYS A 489 9.03 10.71 -29.97
CA LYS A 489 7.77 9.97 -30.13
C LYS A 489 7.80 9.01 -31.32
N GLN A 490 8.41 9.40 -32.44
CA GLN A 490 8.54 8.51 -33.60
C GLN A 490 9.45 7.31 -33.30
N TYR A 491 10.58 7.52 -32.62
CA TYR A 491 11.45 6.44 -32.14
C TYR A 491 10.67 5.46 -31.23
N PHE A 492 9.87 5.99 -30.31
CA PHE A 492 9.03 5.16 -29.44
C PHE A 492 7.99 4.34 -30.23
N ILE A 493 7.33 4.93 -31.22
CA ILE A 493 6.34 4.21 -32.05
C ILE A 493 7.00 3.12 -32.88
N GLN A 494 8.15 3.41 -33.50
CA GLN A 494 8.96 2.44 -34.23
C GLN A 494 9.40 1.28 -33.31
N TRP A 495 9.89 1.58 -32.11
CA TRP A 495 10.25 0.58 -31.11
C TRP A 495 9.07 -0.33 -30.73
N CYS A 496 7.85 0.22 -30.60
CA CYS A 496 6.64 -0.56 -30.35
C CYS A 496 6.30 -1.52 -31.51
N ILE A 497 6.53 -1.10 -32.76
CA ILE A 497 6.31 -1.92 -33.97
C ILE A 497 7.25 -3.13 -33.97
N GLU A 498 8.55 -2.86 -33.76
CA GLU A 498 9.64 -3.86 -33.74
C GLU A 498 9.44 -4.90 -32.65
N ASN A 499 9.04 -4.48 -31.45
CA ASN A 499 8.82 -5.37 -30.31
C ASN A 499 7.41 -5.99 -30.26
N ASN A 500 6.57 -5.72 -31.25
CA ASN A 500 5.19 -6.22 -31.33
C ASN A 500 4.32 -5.86 -30.11
N PHE A 501 4.51 -4.66 -29.56
CA PHE A 501 3.70 -4.15 -28.46
C PHE A 501 2.34 -3.62 -28.94
N THR A 502 1.47 -3.24 -27.99
CA THR A 502 0.18 -2.61 -28.31
C THR A 502 0.38 -1.25 -28.95
N LYS A 503 -0.55 -0.91 -29.85
CA LYS A 503 -0.56 0.38 -30.56
C LYS A 503 -0.75 1.52 -29.55
N PRO A 504 0.18 2.49 -29.46
CA PRO A 504 -0.05 3.68 -28.65
C PRO A 504 -1.27 4.47 -29.14
N PRO A 505 -2.13 5.01 -28.26
CA PRO A 505 -3.41 5.60 -28.67
C PRO A 505 -3.32 6.80 -29.63
N ASP A 506 -2.28 7.62 -29.54
CA ASP A 506 -2.07 8.82 -30.38
C ASP A 506 -1.17 8.57 -31.60
N SER A 507 -0.78 7.30 -31.85
CA SER A 507 0.17 6.94 -32.90
C SER A 507 -0.30 7.30 -34.32
N ASP A 508 -1.61 7.20 -34.60
CA ASP A 508 -2.20 7.60 -35.89
C ASP A 508 -2.09 9.10 -36.18
N VAL A 509 -1.95 9.93 -35.14
CA VAL A 509 -1.84 11.38 -35.27
C VAL A 509 -0.37 11.80 -35.31
N VAL A 510 0.46 11.18 -34.47
CA VAL A 510 1.86 11.58 -34.28
C VAL A 510 2.79 11.03 -35.36
N ALA A 511 2.60 9.78 -35.78
CA ALA A 511 3.43 9.13 -36.79
C ALA A 511 2.59 8.30 -37.78
N PRO A 512 1.65 8.93 -38.52
CA PRO A 512 0.77 8.23 -39.46
C PRO A 512 1.53 7.44 -40.54
N HIS A 513 2.74 7.88 -40.89
CA HIS A 513 3.60 7.23 -41.88
C HIS A 513 4.17 5.87 -41.40
N LEU A 514 4.26 5.64 -40.08
CA LEU A 514 4.76 4.38 -39.51
C LEU A 514 3.66 3.33 -39.35
N ILE A 515 2.40 3.74 -39.11
CA ILE A 515 1.30 2.81 -38.81
C ILE A 515 1.07 1.74 -39.89
N PRO A 516 1.15 2.03 -41.21
CA PRO A 516 1.02 1.02 -42.26
C PRO A 516 2.04 -0.12 -42.18
N MET A 517 3.15 0.03 -41.45
CA MET A 517 4.17 -1.01 -41.29
C MET A 517 3.71 -2.17 -40.39
N LYS A 518 2.66 -1.97 -39.58
CA LYS A 518 2.12 -2.99 -38.70
C LYS A 518 0.65 -3.24 -39.03
N GLU A 519 0.37 -4.19 -39.93
CA GLU A 519 -1.00 -4.52 -40.36
C GLU A 519 -1.95 -4.77 -39.18
N SER A 520 -1.49 -5.44 -38.11
CA SER A 520 -2.30 -5.69 -36.90
C SER A 520 -2.80 -4.43 -36.18
N TRP A 521 -2.23 -3.26 -36.46
CA TRP A 521 -2.64 -1.96 -35.88
C TRP A 521 -3.69 -1.23 -36.72
N ASN A 522 -3.94 -1.70 -37.94
CA ASN A 522 -4.95 -1.15 -38.86
C ASN A 522 -6.28 -1.90 -38.78
N ASN A 523 -6.29 -3.10 -38.19
CA ASN A 523 -7.49 -3.91 -38.04
C ASN A 523 -8.34 -3.42 -36.86
N ALA A 524 -9.19 -2.43 -37.13
CA ALA A 524 -10.35 -2.14 -36.29
C ALA A 524 -11.50 -3.17 -36.48
N ARG A 525 -11.26 -4.30 -37.15
CA ARG A 525 -12.27 -5.29 -37.54
C ARG A 525 -11.67 -6.69 -37.59
N ASP A 526 -11.63 -7.39 -36.47
CA ASP A 526 -11.60 -8.86 -36.47
C ASP A 526 -12.38 -9.46 -35.28
N ASP A 527 -13.44 -8.77 -34.87
CA ASP A 527 -14.55 -9.39 -34.13
C ASP A 527 -15.73 -9.47 -35.10
N GLY A 528 -16.05 -10.68 -35.55
CA GLY A 528 -17.22 -10.95 -36.38
C GLY A 528 -18.50 -10.36 -35.77
N HIS A 529 -19.30 -9.74 -36.65
CA HIS A 529 -20.60 -9.11 -36.41
C HIS A 529 -20.60 -7.77 -35.65
N TRP A 530 -20.37 -6.70 -36.41
CA TRP A 530 -21.07 -5.44 -36.21
C TRP A 530 -21.79 -5.06 -37.50
N THR A 531 -23.06 -5.45 -37.59
CA THR A 531 -24.03 -4.56 -38.22
C THR A 531 -24.08 -3.31 -37.34
N THR A 532 -23.84 -2.13 -37.90
CA THR A 532 -24.24 -0.88 -37.25
C THR A 532 -25.66 -1.06 -36.73
N PRO A 533 -25.93 -0.92 -35.42
CA PRO A 533 -27.30 -0.80 -34.98
C PRO A 533 -27.80 0.48 -35.64
N GLU A 534 -28.74 0.35 -36.58
CA GLU A 534 -29.59 1.48 -36.92
C GLU A 534 -30.15 2.03 -35.60
N PRO A 535 -30.13 3.34 -35.37
CA PRO A 535 -30.75 3.90 -34.17
C PRO A 535 -32.21 3.42 -34.17
N SER A 536 -32.58 2.62 -33.18
CA SER A 536 -33.95 2.10 -33.11
C SER A 536 -34.89 3.28 -32.92
N CYS A 537 -35.56 3.67 -34.01
CA CYS A 537 -36.58 4.70 -34.00
C CYS A 537 -37.91 4.16 -33.43
N GLU A 538 -37.83 3.27 -32.44
CA GLU A 538 -38.97 2.64 -31.75
C GLU A 538 -39.02 3.07 -30.28
N GLN A 539 -38.87 4.38 -30.03
CA GLN A 539 -39.48 5.01 -28.86
C GLN A 539 -40.10 6.35 -29.29
N ARG A 540 -41.07 6.28 -30.22
CA ARG A 540 -42.06 7.35 -30.33
C ARG A 540 -43.02 7.21 -29.16
N LEU A 541 -42.83 8.04 -28.14
CA LEU A 541 -43.90 8.41 -27.22
C LEU A 541 -45.03 9.05 -28.06
N PRO A 542 -46.28 8.54 -28.03
CA PRO A 542 -47.39 9.27 -28.61
C PRO A 542 -47.75 10.42 -27.66
N PHE A 543 -47.18 11.60 -27.92
CA PHE A 543 -47.87 12.84 -27.60
C PHE A 543 -48.92 13.05 -28.69
N ASP A 544 -50.14 12.58 -28.40
CA ASP A 544 -51.43 13.20 -28.72
C ASP A 544 -52.55 12.14 -28.70
N LYS A 545 -53.22 12.03 -27.54
CA LYS A 545 -54.68 11.89 -27.41
C LYS A 545 -55.13 12.11 -25.98
#